data_AF-A0A9D5BR61-F1
#
_entry.id   AF-A0A9D5BR61-F1
#
_cell.length_a   1.000
_cell.length_b   1.000
_cell.length_c   1.000
_cell.angle_alpha   90.00
_cell.angle_beta   90.00
_cell.angle_gamma   90.00
#
_symmetry.space_group_name_H-M   'P 1'
#
loop_
_entity.id
_entity.type
_entity.pdbx_description
1 polymer ?
#
loop_
_entity_poly.entity_id
_entity_poly.type
_entity_poly.pdbx_seq_one_letter_code
_entity_poly.pdbx_strand_id
1 'polypeptide(L)'
;RDGSDGCVRDKDLDCESDKFYHMESVKLPETSSVFVNKTIGIYECGELCHDNCSCTAYANVYLTHGGTGCVMWISELNDITSYPGGGQDLFVRLAASASDLGMFFFSFF
;
A
#
# COMPACT_ATOMS: atom_id res chain seq x y z
N ARG A 1 12.95 19.99 -9.19
CA ARG A 1 13.53 18.62 -9.23
C ARG A 1 12.39 17.76 -9.72
N ASP A 2 12.48 17.27 -10.96
CA ASP A 2 11.46 16.39 -11.53
C ASP A 2 11.50 15.07 -10.76
N GLY A 3 10.39 14.62 -10.19
CA GLY A 3 10.30 13.40 -9.38
C GLY A 3 10.47 12.09 -10.16
N SER A 4 11.23 12.10 -11.26
CA SER A 4 11.44 10.96 -12.16
C SER A 4 12.27 9.83 -11.56
N ASP A 5 13.05 10.11 -10.51
CA ASP A 5 13.89 9.13 -9.83
C ASP A 5 13.09 8.26 -8.83
N GLY A 6 11.79 8.48 -8.74
CA GLY A 6 10.92 7.80 -7.79
C GLY A 6 11.27 8.19 -6.35
N CYS A 7 10.92 7.32 -5.42
CA CYS A 7 11.09 7.59 -4.01
C CYS A 7 11.63 6.35 -3.29
N VAL A 8 12.49 6.57 -2.29
CA VAL A 8 13.09 5.50 -1.47
C VAL A 8 12.54 5.61 -0.05
N ARG A 9 12.38 4.47 0.63
CA ARG A 9 11.98 4.45 2.03
C ARG A 9 13.00 5.20 2.89
N ASP A 10 12.51 6.05 3.80
CA ASP A 10 13.37 6.80 4.73
C ASP A 10 13.95 5.91 5.84
N LYS A 11 13.24 4.81 6.17
CA LYS A 11 13.62 3.84 7.21
C LYS A 11 13.48 2.42 6.70
N ASP A 12 14.43 1.59 7.10
CA ASP A 12 14.40 0.15 6.86
C ASP A 12 13.22 -0.49 7.61
N LEU A 13 12.63 -1.49 6.98
CA LEU A 13 11.54 -2.29 7.53
C LEU A 13 12.11 -3.34 8.49
N ASP A 14 11.43 -3.55 9.62
CA ASP A 14 11.80 -4.53 10.65
C ASP A 14 10.88 -5.77 10.61
N CYS A 15 9.92 -5.79 9.69
CA CYS A 15 8.89 -6.80 9.51
C CYS A 15 7.91 -6.92 10.69
N GLU A 16 8.40 -7.22 11.90
CA GLU A 16 7.63 -7.52 13.11
C GLU A 16 6.95 -6.28 13.70
N SER A 17 7.66 -5.15 13.72
CA SER A 17 7.14 -3.89 14.28
C SER A 17 6.54 -2.95 13.23
N ASP A 18 6.51 -3.37 11.97
CA ASP A 18 6.04 -2.51 10.88
C ASP A 18 4.55 -2.19 11.01
N LYS A 19 4.21 -0.97 10.62
CA LYS A 19 2.84 -0.44 10.60
C LYS A 19 2.36 -0.26 9.17
N PHE A 20 1.05 -0.08 9.02
CA PHE A 20 0.44 0.23 7.74
C PHE A 20 -0.12 1.65 7.74
N TYR A 21 0.23 2.41 6.71
CA TYR A 21 -0.33 3.72 6.43
C TYR A 21 -1.49 3.59 5.45
N HIS A 22 -2.63 4.15 5.82
CA HIS A 22 -3.85 4.14 5.01
C HIS A 22 -3.84 5.34 4.07
N MET A 23 -3.69 5.07 2.77
CA MET A 23 -3.83 6.04 1.69
C MET A 23 -5.22 5.93 1.08
N GLU A 24 -5.99 6.99 1.20
CA GLU A 24 -7.35 7.07 0.65
C GLU A 24 -7.33 7.57 -0.81
N SER A 25 -8.28 7.09 -1.61
CA SER A 25 -8.53 7.59 -2.98
C SER A 25 -7.29 7.58 -3.88
N VAL A 26 -6.59 6.44 -3.93
CA VAL A 26 -5.44 6.27 -4.83
C VAL A 26 -5.78 5.38 -6.01
N LYS A 27 -5.10 5.61 -7.13
CA LYS A 27 -4.98 4.63 -8.20
C LYS A 27 -4.05 3.52 -7.71
N LEU A 28 -4.52 2.27 -7.76
CA LEU A 28 -3.71 1.12 -7.36
C LEU A 28 -2.46 0.99 -8.27
N PRO A 29 -1.30 0.59 -7.70
CA PRO A 29 -0.08 0.40 -8.46
C PRO A 29 -0.23 -0.70 -9.51
N GLU A 30 0.51 -0.60 -10.63
CA GLU A 30 0.46 -1.59 -11.71
C GLU A 30 0.77 -2.99 -11.18
N THR A 31 0.01 -3.98 -11.64
CA THR A 31 -0.10 -5.31 -11.02
C THR A 31 1.00 -6.29 -11.44
N SER A 32 2.26 -5.86 -11.44
CA SER A 32 3.37 -6.68 -11.95
C SER A 32 3.81 -7.80 -10.99
N SER A 33 3.53 -7.69 -9.68
CA SER A 33 3.89 -8.72 -8.68
C SER A 33 2.88 -8.73 -7.53
N VAL A 34 1.76 -9.42 -7.77
CA VAL A 34 0.56 -9.28 -6.95
C VAL A 34 -0.03 -10.63 -6.54
N PHE A 35 -0.27 -10.81 -5.24
CA PHE A 35 -1.15 -11.85 -4.73
C PHE A 35 -2.59 -11.35 -4.74
N VAL A 36 -3.52 -12.12 -5.30
CA VAL A 36 -4.94 -11.77 -5.35
C VAL A 36 -5.77 -12.90 -4.76
N ASN A 37 -6.56 -12.59 -3.73
CA ASN A 37 -7.52 -13.51 -3.16
C ASN A 37 -8.87 -12.82 -2.99
N LYS A 38 -9.85 -13.18 -3.81
CA LYS A 38 -11.16 -12.50 -3.88
C LYS A 38 -12.10 -12.85 -2.72
N THR A 39 -11.76 -13.86 -1.92
CA THR A 39 -12.65 -14.43 -0.90
C THR A 39 -12.42 -13.80 0.47
N ILE A 40 -11.18 -13.40 0.75
CA ILE A 40 -10.79 -12.86 2.06
C ILE A 40 -11.07 -11.36 2.15
N GLY A 41 -11.29 -10.89 3.38
CA GLY A 41 -11.52 -9.47 3.68
C GLY A 41 -10.22 -8.69 3.92
N ILE A 42 -10.37 -7.38 4.12
CA ILE A 42 -9.23 -6.46 4.32
C ILE A 42 -8.43 -6.74 5.59
N TYR A 43 -9.06 -7.24 6.65
CA TYR A 43 -8.40 -7.56 7.91
C TYR A 43 -7.42 -8.74 7.73
N GLU A 44 -7.90 -9.85 7.17
CA GLU A 44 -7.08 -11.04 6.87
C GLU A 44 -6.00 -10.72 5.83
N CYS A 45 -6.28 -9.80 4.90
CA CYS A 45 -5.29 -9.27 3.96
C CYS A 45 -4.13 -8.57 4.69
N GLY A 46 -4.44 -7.79 5.73
CA GLY A 46 -3.44 -7.13 6.58
C GLY A 46 -2.59 -8.13 7.36
N GLU A 47 -3.19 -9.18 7.92
CA GLU A 47 -2.46 -10.25 8.62
C GLU A 47 -1.51 -10.99 7.67
N LEU A 48 -1.99 -11.38 6.48
CA LEU A 48 -1.14 -12.03 5.47
C LEU A 48 0.01 -11.14 5.00
N CYS A 49 -0.23 -9.83 4.87
CA CYS A 49 0.82 -8.88 4.50
C CYS A 49 1.82 -8.66 5.63
N HIS A 50 1.36 -8.65 6.89
CA HIS A 50 2.23 -8.51 8.05
C HIS A 50 3.17 -9.73 8.17
N ASP A 51 2.62 -10.94 8.06
CA ASP A 51 3.35 -12.21 8.12
C ASP A 51 4.34 -12.39 6.96
N ASN A 52 4.09 -11.73 5.83
CA ASN A 52 4.98 -11.74 4.68
C ASN A 52 5.89 -10.52 4.70
N CYS A 53 7.14 -10.66 5.15
CA CYS A 53 8.12 -9.56 5.18
C CYS A 53 8.43 -8.94 3.80
N SER A 54 8.10 -9.61 2.70
CA SER A 54 8.25 -9.04 1.35
C SER A 54 7.04 -8.20 0.94
N CYS A 55 5.93 -8.25 1.68
CA CYS A 55 4.76 -7.45 1.39
C CYS A 55 5.06 -5.96 1.60
N THR A 56 4.74 -5.15 0.60
CA THR A 56 4.97 -3.71 0.58
C THR A 56 3.68 -2.91 0.69
N ALA A 57 2.56 -3.43 0.21
CA ALA A 57 1.24 -2.85 0.38
C ALA A 57 0.13 -3.87 0.16
N TYR A 58 -1.08 -3.53 0.60
CA TYR A 58 -2.29 -4.29 0.30
C TYR A 58 -3.52 -3.39 0.12
N ALA A 59 -4.55 -3.88 -0.57
CA ALA A 59 -5.80 -3.16 -0.79
C ALA A 59 -6.97 -4.13 -1.00
N ASN A 60 -8.19 -3.56 -1.05
CA ASN A 60 -9.37 -4.30 -1.49
C ASN A 60 -9.45 -4.38 -3.02
N VAL A 61 -9.81 -5.55 -3.56
CA VAL A 61 -10.04 -5.73 -5.00
C VAL A 61 -11.34 -5.07 -5.43
N TYR A 62 -12.41 -5.30 -4.67
CA TYR A 62 -13.75 -4.80 -4.96
C TYR A 62 -14.17 -3.80 -3.88
N LEU A 63 -14.68 -2.64 -4.30
CA LEU A 63 -15.27 -1.63 -3.39
C LEU A 63 -16.74 -1.93 -3.03
N THR A 64 -17.35 -2.93 -3.67
CA THR A 64 -18.74 -3.31 -3.44
C THR A 64 -18.92 -3.99 -2.08
N HIS A 65 -20.07 -3.79 -1.44
CA HIS A 65 -20.47 -4.47 -0.20
C HIS A 65 -19.51 -4.28 1.00
N GLY A 66 -18.86 -3.11 1.11
CA GLY A 66 -17.97 -2.81 2.23
C GLY A 66 -16.52 -3.23 2.03
N GLY A 67 -16.14 -3.60 0.80
CA GLY A 67 -14.79 -4.02 0.47
C GLY A 67 -14.65 -5.54 0.51
N THR A 68 -14.38 -6.18 -0.62
CA THR A 68 -14.13 -7.63 -0.67
C THR A 68 -12.96 -7.97 -1.57
N GLY A 69 -12.23 -9.02 -1.19
CA GLY A 69 -11.06 -9.48 -1.90
C GLY A 69 -9.82 -8.68 -1.53
N CYS A 70 -8.71 -9.38 -1.41
CA CYS A 70 -7.40 -8.89 -1.07
C CYS A 70 -6.51 -8.86 -2.31
N VAL A 71 -5.79 -7.75 -2.46
CA VAL A 71 -4.69 -7.59 -3.39
C VAL A 71 -3.46 -7.18 -2.58
N MET A 72 -2.35 -7.91 -2.69
CA MET A 72 -1.10 -7.61 -2.00
C MET A 72 0.04 -7.47 -2.99
N TRP A 73 0.90 -6.48 -2.77
CA TRP A 73 2.12 -6.26 -3.53
C TRP A 73 3.33 -6.75 -2.73
N ILE A 74 4.25 -7.42 -3.41
CA ILE A 74 5.47 -8.01 -2.83
C ILE A 74 6.76 -7.33 -3.31
N SER A 75 6.63 -6.23 -4.07
CA SER A 75 7.75 -5.53 -4.72
C SER A 75 7.59 -4.02 -4.62
N GLU A 76 8.43 -3.28 -5.35
CA GLU A 76 8.30 -1.83 -5.52
C GLU A 76 6.90 -1.44 -6.00
N LEU A 77 6.41 -0.33 -5.46
CA LEU A 77 5.12 0.25 -5.78
C LEU A 77 5.35 1.37 -6.79
N ASN A 78 5.01 1.12 -8.04
CA ASN A 78 5.14 2.09 -9.13
C ASN A 78 3.75 2.61 -9.53
N ASP A 79 3.68 3.83 -10.02
CA ASP A 79 2.44 4.45 -10.53
C ASP A 79 1.31 4.62 -9.49
N ILE A 80 1.66 4.81 -8.22
CA ILE A 80 0.69 5.30 -7.22
C ILE A 80 0.43 6.79 -7.52
N THR A 81 -0.82 7.14 -7.75
CA THR A 81 -1.23 8.54 -7.94
C THR A 81 -2.50 8.80 -7.14
N SER A 82 -2.54 9.95 -6.43
CA SER A 82 -3.76 10.40 -5.77
C SER A 82 -4.82 10.72 -6.83
N TYR A 83 -6.04 10.23 -6.62
CA TYR A 83 -7.15 10.42 -7.54
C TYR A 83 -8.31 11.09 -6.79
N PRO A 84 -8.23 12.41 -6.52
CA PRO A 84 -9.27 13.09 -5.77
C PRO A 84 -10.62 13.00 -6.49
N GLY A 85 -11.56 12.23 -5.92
CA GLY A 85 -12.90 12.00 -6.49
C GLY A 85 -13.19 10.57 -6.96
N GLY A 86 -12.24 9.64 -6.81
CA GLY A 86 -12.42 8.21 -7.06
C GLY A 86 -11.18 7.39 -6.68
N GLY A 87 -11.23 6.07 -6.79
CA GLY A 87 -10.07 5.23 -6.47
C GLY A 87 -10.33 4.31 -5.27
N GLN A 88 -9.26 3.69 -4.80
CA GLN A 88 -9.31 2.64 -3.78
C GLN A 88 -8.38 2.97 -2.64
N ASP A 89 -8.70 2.44 -1.48
CA ASP A 89 -7.84 2.54 -0.31
C ASP A 89 -6.67 1.58 -0.43
N LEU A 90 -5.46 2.09 -0.24
CA LEU A 90 -4.22 1.35 -0.26
C LEU A 90 -3.54 1.45 1.10
N PHE A 91 -3.15 0.31 1.66
CA PHE A 91 -2.43 0.22 2.92
C PHE A 91 -0.96 -0.07 2.62
N VAL A 92 -0.08 0.89 2.85
CA VAL A 92 1.35 0.78 2.53
C VAL A 92 2.14 0.46 3.79
N ARG A 93 3.06 -0.51 3.71
CA ARG A 93 3.92 -0.92 4.82
C ARG A 93 5.00 0.13 5.09
N LEU A 94 5.10 0.54 6.34
CA LEU A 94 6.08 1.49 6.86
C LEU A 94 6.76 0.93 8.11
N ALA A 95 8.01 1.32 8.32
CA ALA A 95 8.68 1.07 9.58
C ALA A 95 7.91 1.73 10.73
N ALA A 96 7.87 1.11 11.92
CA ALA A 96 7.26 1.72 13.11
C ALA A 96 7.82 3.12 13.41
N SER A 97 9.12 3.32 13.15
CA SER A 97 9.84 4.57 13.36
C SER A 97 9.65 5.61 12.26
N ALA A 98 9.00 5.25 11.14
CA ALA A 98 8.74 6.17 10.05
C ALA A 98 7.62 7.16 10.42
N SER A 99 7.83 8.43 10.07
CA SER A 99 6.84 9.48 10.28
C SER A 99 5.87 9.54 9.10
N ASP A 100 4.58 9.58 9.39
CA ASP A 100 3.52 9.65 8.39
C ASP A 100 3.58 10.95 7.56
N LEU A 101 4.23 11.99 8.10
CA LEU A 101 4.55 13.24 7.39
C LEU A 101 5.41 13.02 6.14
N GLY A 102 6.32 12.04 6.16
CA GLY A 102 7.12 11.69 4.99
C GLY A 102 6.24 11.21 3.83
N MET A 103 5.15 10.49 4.13
CA MET A 103 4.22 10.00 3.12
C MET A 103 3.33 11.10 2.53
N PHE A 104 2.97 12.13 3.31
CA PHE A 104 2.26 13.30 2.79
C PHE A 104 3.06 14.03 1.72
N PHE A 105 4.39 14.12 1.87
CA PHE A 105 5.25 14.70 0.83
C PHE A 105 5.25 13.84 -0.44
N PHE A 106 5.20 12.52 -0.35
CA PHE A 106 5.09 11.63 -1.52
C PHE A 106 3.78 11.82 -2.29
N SER A 107 2.66 12.07 -1.60
CA SER A 107 1.35 12.25 -2.24
C SER A 107 1.16 13.59 -2.96
N PHE A 108 1.98 14.59 -2.63
CA PHE A 108 1.89 15.97 -3.15
C PHE A 108 3.02 16.35 -4.13
N PHE A 109 4.01 15.49 -4.32
CA PHE A 109 5.09 15.69 -5.29
C PHE A 109 4.79 15.06 -6.65
#